data_AF-A0A2E5E4I0-F1
#
_entry.id   AF-A0A2E5E4I0-F1
#
_cell.length_a   1.000
_cell.length_b   1.000
_cell.length_c   1.000
_cell.angle_alpha   90.00
_cell.angle_beta   90.00
_cell.angle_gamma   90.00
#
_symmetry.space_group_name_H-M   'P 1'
#
loop_
_entity.id
_entity.type
_entity.pdbx_description
1 polymer ?
#
loop_
_entity_poly.entity_id
_entity_poly.type
_entity_poly.pdbx_seq_one_letter_code
_entity_poly.pdbx_strand_id
1 'polypeptide(L)'
;MFESLVVLLSTGLISSAPEEASSLSWMDSTVETDKHATLKLASRRYARDLEDESGIWLVGVTHIGDGSFYNAVEELVQDSDLVLYESVMPRVTMTIPEGVSNEKRREVTQEAVDWLAQAIGSVSSMDTPPIESIEQLQVAIQLHDRRLVDAVRNLRTDAWGNPMVLNRNGNLTSVTSHGADGFAGGEGDAGDIVATVDLGVPVFAAEGIQESLATGLKLEFQLAVLPYERDDWVVCDMSWEDLKARFAETNVDLEGLSGMLEGSSLPAGIAKLFLRLLPAMDLMTGGGVTDGIKVLLVELLGREESVNVAIRELGEGTGRILIDERNQVVIDQLQDHLTEGYELVSVVYGAGHMQDLGQRLEQLGYVPVETRWLPAISVDLENSSLSRSHLRMLRQSVNMAMMQMNQRASQQR
;
A
#
# COMPACT_ATOMS: atom_id res chain seq x y z
N MET A 1 52.64 -38.32 -7.45
CA MET A 1 52.91 -37.66 -8.74
C MET A 1 51.78 -38.08 -9.67
N PHE A 2 50.79 -37.22 -9.81
CA PHE A 2 50.73 -36.18 -10.86
C PHE A 2 50.16 -36.75 -12.15
N GLU A 3 49.17 -36.00 -12.66
CA GLU A 3 48.62 -35.95 -14.02
C GLU A 3 47.24 -36.61 -14.17
N SER A 4 46.12 -35.89 -13.99
CA SER A 4 45.66 -34.60 -14.55
C SER A 4 45.29 -34.67 -16.03
N LEU A 5 43.98 -34.46 -16.27
CA LEU A 5 43.43 -33.45 -17.17
C LEU A 5 43.42 -33.72 -18.70
N VAL A 6 42.32 -33.26 -19.31
CA VAL A 6 42.07 -33.00 -20.74
C VAL A 6 41.62 -34.26 -21.52
N VAL A 7 40.36 -34.40 -21.97
CA VAL A 7 39.61 -33.53 -22.90
C VAL A 7 38.10 -33.78 -22.75
N LEU A 8 37.38 -32.67 -22.72
CA LEU A 8 35.93 -32.49 -22.75
C LEU A 8 35.30 -32.89 -24.11
N LEU A 9 33.99 -33.20 -24.07
CA LEU A 9 32.97 -33.08 -25.12
C LEU A 9 32.83 -34.21 -26.15
N SER A 10 31.68 -34.90 -26.12
CA SER A 10 30.60 -34.68 -27.10
C SER A 10 29.40 -35.59 -26.85
N THR A 11 28.21 -34.97 -26.79
CA THR A 11 26.86 -35.54 -27.09
C THR A 11 26.38 -36.73 -26.26
N GLY A 12 25.25 -36.72 -25.56
CA GLY A 12 24.06 -35.88 -25.54
C GLY A 12 22.92 -36.71 -24.91
N LEU A 13 21.84 -36.04 -24.50
CA LEU A 13 20.58 -36.56 -23.96
C LEU A 13 20.57 -36.90 -22.46
N ILE A 14 20.46 -35.84 -21.65
CA ILE A 14 19.68 -35.92 -20.41
C ILE A 14 18.44 -35.05 -20.66
N SER A 15 17.29 -35.72 -20.65
CA SER A 15 15.98 -35.11 -20.50
C SER A 15 15.98 -34.29 -19.21
N SER A 16 16.07 -32.97 -19.31
CA SER A 16 15.78 -32.09 -18.19
C SER A 16 14.28 -32.12 -17.94
N ALA A 17 13.88 -32.67 -16.80
CA ALA A 17 12.64 -32.29 -16.14
C ALA A 17 12.58 -30.75 -16.04
N PRO A 18 11.38 -30.14 -16.03
CA PRO A 18 11.31 -28.70 -15.83
C PRO A 18 11.97 -28.37 -14.49
N GLU A 19 12.91 -27.43 -14.52
CA GLU A 19 13.44 -26.78 -13.32
C GLU A 19 12.25 -26.39 -12.45
N GLU A 20 12.31 -26.72 -11.15
CA GLU A 20 11.48 -26.05 -10.15
C GLU A 20 11.57 -24.55 -10.44
N ALA A 21 10.43 -23.92 -10.76
CA ALA A 21 10.36 -22.48 -10.98
C ALA A 21 11.08 -21.79 -9.82
N SER A 22 12.27 -21.27 -10.08
CA SER A 22 13.08 -20.63 -9.04
C SER A 22 12.23 -19.50 -8.49
N SER A 23 11.88 -19.52 -7.22
CA SER A 23 11.19 -18.40 -6.58
C SER A 23 12.12 -17.20 -6.62
N LEU A 24 12.01 -16.39 -7.68
CA LEU A 24 12.85 -15.24 -7.88
C LEU A 24 12.55 -14.24 -6.75
N SER A 25 13.50 -14.03 -5.85
CA SER A 25 13.30 -13.19 -4.65
C SER A 25 12.95 -11.75 -5.00
N TRP A 26 12.05 -11.14 -4.23
CA TRP A 26 11.54 -9.79 -4.48
C TRP A 26 12.18 -8.70 -3.62
N MET A 27 12.96 -9.11 -2.63
CA MET A 27 13.59 -8.24 -1.66
C MET A 27 15.04 -8.67 -1.49
N ASP A 28 15.97 -7.72 -1.58
CA ASP A 28 17.39 -7.96 -1.36
C ASP A 28 17.88 -7.00 -0.28
N SER A 29 18.63 -7.52 0.68
CA SER A 29 19.32 -6.69 1.68
C SER A 29 20.80 -6.97 1.65
N THR A 30 21.57 -5.89 1.50
CA THR A 30 23.02 -5.92 1.61
C THR A 30 23.44 -5.09 2.82
N VAL A 31 24.21 -5.67 3.73
CA VAL A 31 24.83 -4.96 4.86
C VAL A 31 26.32 -5.22 4.88
N GLU A 32 27.07 -4.33 4.26
CA GLU A 32 28.52 -4.25 4.37
C GLU A 32 28.87 -3.36 5.58
N THR A 33 29.20 -3.99 6.71
CA THR A 33 29.39 -3.37 8.04
C THR A 33 30.26 -2.09 8.06
N ASP A 34 31.18 -1.95 7.10
CA ASP A 34 32.12 -0.82 7.03
C ASP A 34 31.87 0.08 5.80
N LYS A 35 30.78 -0.12 5.04
CA LYS A 35 30.50 0.65 3.82
C LYS A 35 29.06 1.14 3.74
N HIS A 36 28.11 0.23 3.57
CA HIS A 36 26.72 0.59 3.34
C HIS A 36 25.77 -0.50 3.81
N ALA A 37 24.55 -0.09 4.13
CA ALA A 37 23.40 -0.97 4.22
C ALA A 37 22.35 -0.54 3.20
N THR A 38 21.82 -1.46 2.42
CA THR A 38 20.79 -1.16 1.42
C THR A 38 19.72 -2.24 1.40
N LEU A 39 18.45 -1.82 1.44
CA LEU A 39 17.30 -2.63 1.05
C LEU A 39 16.95 -2.28 -0.39
N LYS A 40 16.86 -3.29 -1.25
CA LYS A 40 16.38 -3.15 -2.63
C LYS A 40 15.11 -3.96 -2.82
N LEU A 41 14.19 -3.39 -3.58
CA LEU A 41 12.96 -4.06 -3.99
C LEU A 41 13.00 -4.30 -5.50
N ALA A 42 12.55 -5.48 -5.91
CA ALA A 42 12.45 -5.82 -7.32
C ALA A 42 11.14 -5.28 -7.91
N SER A 43 11.24 -4.70 -9.10
CA SER A 43 10.14 -4.49 -10.03
C SER A 43 10.39 -5.34 -11.27
N ARG A 44 9.38 -6.04 -11.77
CA ARG A 44 9.53 -6.97 -12.89
C ARG A 44 8.50 -6.72 -13.96
N ARG A 45 8.95 -6.71 -15.22
CA ARG A 45 8.05 -6.69 -16.38
C ARG A 45 7.72 -8.12 -16.77
N TYR A 46 6.44 -8.37 -16.98
CA TYR A 46 5.88 -9.62 -17.47
C TYR A 46 5.25 -9.39 -18.84
N ALA A 47 5.56 -10.26 -19.79
CA ALA A 47 5.03 -10.19 -21.15
C ALA A 47 4.79 -11.62 -21.68
N ARG A 48 3.99 -11.77 -22.74
CA ARG A 48 3.76 -13.09 -23.36
C ARG A 48 4.86 -13.47 -24.34
N ASP A 49 5.53 -12.47 -24.91
CA ASP A 49 6.71 -12.61 -25.76
C ASP A 49 7.76 -11.55 -25.35
N LEU A 50 9.04 -11.81 -25.63
CA LEU A 50 10.14 -10.87 -25.39
C LEU A 50 10.03 -9.60 -26.24
N GLU A 51 9.46 -9.73 -27.45
CA GLU A 51 9.23 -8.60 -28.37
C GLU A 51 7.90 -7.87 -28.10
N ASP A 52 7.10 -8.35 -27.14
CA ASP A 52 5.82 -7.75 -26.79
C ASP A 52 6.03 -6.45 -26.00
N GLU A 53 5.64 -5.34 -26.61
CA GLU A 53 5.64 -4.00 -26.00
C GLU A 53 4.49 -3.87 -24.98
N SER A 54 3.41 -4.64 -25.14
CA SER A 54 2.39 -4.79 -24.12
C SER A 54 2.92 -5.66 -22.96
N GLY A 55 2.36 -5.46 -21.78
CA GLY A 55 2.79 -6.23 -20.63
C GLY A 55 2.36 -5.63 -19.31
N ILE A 56 2.83 -6.28 -18.25
CA ILE A 56 2.46 -5.97 -16.89
C ILE A 56 3.72 -5.74 -16.09
N TRP A 57 3.86 -4.56 -15.50
CA TRP A 57 4.88 -4.32 -14.49
C TRP A 57 4.32 -4.70 -13.12
N LEU A 58 4.95 -5.64 -12.43
CA LEU A 58 4.78 -5.80 -10.99
C LEU A 58 5.83 -4.94 -10.30
N VAL A 59 5.40 -3.89 -9.59
CA VAL A 59 6.25 -2.84 -9.03
C VAL A 59 6.27 -2.95 -7.51
N GLY A 60 7.36 -3.50 -6.97
CA GLY A 60 7.54 -3.71 -5.54
C GLY A 60 7.82 -2.41 -4.79
N VAL A 61 6.96 -2.07 -3.83
CA VAL A 61 7.11 -0.89 -2.97
C VAL A 61 7.15 -1.23 -1.48
N THR A 62 7.57 -0.24 -0.69
CA THR A 62 7.52 -0.22 0.78
C THR A 62 6.85 1.08 1.19
N HIS A 63 6.20 1.09 2.36
CA HIS A 63 5.52 2.28 2.86
C HIS A 63 6.48 3.41 3.26
N ILE A 64 7.71 3.08 3.66
CA ILE A 64 8.75 4.06 4.00
C ILE A 64 10.04 3.75 3.24
N GLY A 65 10.66 4.78 2.69
CA GLY A 65 11.82 4.65 1.82
C GLY A 65 12.49 5.99 1.52
N ASP A 66 13.63 5.98 0.86
CA ASP A 66 14.32 7.20 0.43
C ASP A 66 13.53 7.92 -0.66
N GLY A 67 13.56 9.25 -0.72
CA GLY A 67 12.86 10.00 -1.78
C GLY A 67 13.28 9.60 -3.20
N SER A 68 14.56 9.25 -3.40
CA SER A 68 15.07 8.76 -4.69
C SER A 68 14.45 7.43 -5.11
N PHE A 69 14.00 6.61 -4.16
CA PHE A 69 13.28 5.37 -4.45
C PHE A 69 11.95 5.67 -5.12
N TYR A 70 11.14 6.56 -4.54
CA TYR A 70 9.83 6.88 -5.09
C TYR A 70 9.91 7.64 -6.41
N ASN A 71 10.93 8.49 -6.61
CA ASN A 71 11.20 9.08 -7.91
C ASN A 71 11.48 8.01 -8.99
N ALA A 72 12.24 6.97 -8.64
CA ALA A 72 12.52 5.86 -9.56
C ALA A 72 11.29 4.97 -9.80
N VAL A 73 10.40 4.83 -8.82
CA VAL A 73 9.11 4.15 -8.99
C VAL A 73 8.21 4.94 -9.94
N GLU A 74 8.09 6.26 -9.76
CA GLU A 74 7.32 7.13 -10.64
C GLU A 74 7.86 7.10 -12.08
N GLU A 75 9.19 7.22 -12.25
CA GLU A 75 9.84 7.11 -13.57
C GLU A 75 9.61 5.73 -14.22
N LEU A 76 9.59 4.65 -13.44
CA LEU A 76 9.36 3.31 -13.96
C LEU A 76 7.95 3.15 -14.53
N VAL A 77 6.95 3.72 -13.88
CA VAL A 77 5.53 3.55 -14.26
C VAL A 77 5.03 4.64 -15.20
N GLN A 78 5.82 5.69 -15.48
CA GLN A 78 5.38 6.88 -16.22
C GLN A 78 4.81 6.60 -17.62
N ASP A 79 5.27 5.53 -18.27
CA ASP A 79 4.88 5.15 -19.63
C ASP A 79 3.72 4.12 -19.63
N SER A 80 3.19 3.76 -18.46
CA SER A 80 2.06 2.83 -18.36
C SER A 80 0.77 3.52 -18.79
N ASP A 81 -0.11 2.78 -19.46
CA ASP A 81 -1.45 3.26 -19.79
C ASP A 81 -2.36 3.34 -18.54
N LEU A 82 -2.06 2.50 -17.55
CA LEU A 82 -2.79 2.38 -16.29
C LEU A 82 -1.87 1.93 -15.16
N VAL A 83 -2.06 2.52 -13.98
CA VAL A 83 -1.38 2.11 -12.74
C VAL A 83 -2.42 1.65 -11.72
N LEU A 84 -2.39 0.36 -11.40
CA LEU A 84 -3.19 -0.26 -10.34
C LEU A 84 -2.41 -0.21 -9.03
N TYR A 85 -3.00 0.27 -7.94
CA TYR A 85 -2.29 0.39 -6.67
C TYR A 85 -3.03 -0.17 -5.46
N GLU A 86 -2.24 -0.58 -4.47
CA GLU A 86 -2.69 -1.11 -3.19
C GLU A 86 -3.26 0.00 -2.29
N SER A 87 -4.55 -0.09 -1.96
CA SER A 87 -5.14 0.68 -0.88
C SER A 87 -6.50 0.11 -0.44
N VAL A 88 -6.60 -0.28 0.83
CA VAL A 88 -7.89 -0.68 1.40
C VAL A 88 -8.70 0.58 1.72
N MET A 89 -9.83 0.74 1.03
CA MET A 89 -10.74 1.89 1.19
C MET A 89 -12.17 1.42 1.48
N PRO A 90 -13.05 2.30 2.01
CA PRO A 90 -14.47 1.97 2.13
C PRO A 90 -15.05 1.63 0.75
N ARG A 91 -15.91 0.62 0.64
CA ARG A 91 -16.43 0.16 -0.66
C ARG A 91 -17.02 1.29 -1.49
N VAL A 92 -17.76 2.18 -0.84
CA VAL A 92 -18.45 3.31 -1.48
C VAL A 92 -17.50 4.23 -2.24
N THR A 93 -16.23 4.33 -1.84
CA THR A 93 -15.25 5.21 -2.51
C THR A 93 -14.61 4.59 -3.75
N MET A 94 -14.72 3.27 -3.91
CA MET A 94 -14.03 2.54 -4.96
C MET A 94 -14.86 2.45 -6.24
N THR A 95 -16.15 2.13 -6.12
CA THR A 95 -17.05 2.05 -7.26
C THR A 95 -18.51 2.23 -6.83
N ILE A 96 -19.32 2.80 -7.71
CA ILE A 96 -20.77 2.85 -7.54
C ILE A 96 -21.36 1.67 -8.32
N PRO A 97 -22.08 0.75 -7.66
CA PRO A 97 -22.58 -0.44 -8.33
C PRO A 97 -23.65 -0.10 -9.37
N GLU A 98 -23.48 -0.61 -10.58
CA GLU A 98 -24.43 -0.45 -11.67
C GLU A 98 -25.48 -1.57 -11.70
N GLY A 99 -26.64 -1.30 -12.30
CA GLY A 99 -27.68 -2.32 -12.51
C GLY A 99 -28.34 -2.88 -11.24
N VAL A 100 -28.11 -2.25 -10.08
CA VAL A 100 -28.68 -2.68 -8.79
C VAL A 100 -30.10 -2.14 -8.54
N SER A 101 -30.80 -2.72 -7.57
CA SER A 101 -32.15 -2.28 -7.16
C SER A 101 -32.15 -0.84 -6.63
N ASN A 102 -33.29 -0.15 -6.72
CA ASN A 102 -33.42 1.20 -6.15
C ASN A 102 -33.20 1.24 -4.63
N GLU A 103 -33.53 0.15 -3.93
CA GLU A 103 -33.17 -0.03 -2.51
C GLU A 103 -31.67 0.03 -2.32
N LYS A 104 -30.90 -0.73 -3.12
CA LYS A 104 -29.44 -0.71 -3.01
C LYS A 104 -28.84 0.63 -3.45
N ARG A 105 -29.41 1.28 -4.47
CA ARG A 105 -29.01 2.63 -4.87
C ARG A 105 -29.16 3.64 -3.74
N ARG A 106 -30.28 3.59 -2.99
CA ARG A 106 -30.47 4.42 -1.80
C ARG A 106 -29.41 4.16 -0.74
N GLU A 107 -29.15 2.90 -0.41
CA GLU A 107 -28.14 2.55 0.60
C GLU A 107 -26.76 3.10 0.24
N VAL A 108 -26.29 2.85 -0.99
CA VAL A 108 -24.98 3.33 -1.46
C VAL A 108 -24.94 4.86 -1.52
N THR A 109 -26.03 5.49 -1.96
CA THR A 109 -26.10 6.95 -1.99
C THR A 109 -26.06 7.55 -0.59
N GLN A 110 -26.71 6.92 0.40
CA GLN A 110 -26.62 7.33 1.80
C GLN A 110 -25.17 7.23 2.31
N GLU A 111 -24.51 6.10 2.08
CA GLU A 111 -23.09 5.91 2.44
C GLU A 111 -22.20 6.96 1.77
N ALA A 112 -22.48 7.31 0.50
CA ALA A 112 -21.71 8.30 -0.26
C ALA A 112 -21.86 9.72 0.31
N VAL A 113 -23.10 10.16 0.61
CA VAL A 113 -23.30 11.50 1.19
C VAL A 113 -22.69 11.59 2.58
N ASP A 114 -22.77 10.54 3.39
CA ASP A 114 -22.17 10.49 4.72
C ASP A 114 -20.65 10.55 4.65
N TRP A 115 -20.04 9.81 3.73
CA TRP A 115 -18.60 9.83 3.51
C TRP A 115 -18.12 11.21 3.03
N LEU A 116 -18.79 11.81 2.04
CA LEU A 116 -18.45 13.15 1.55
C LEU A 116 -18.57 14.21 2.65
N ALA A 117 -19.61 14.15 3.49
CA ALA A 117 -19.76 15.06 4.61
C ALA A 117 -18.59 14.93 5.61
N GLN A 118 -18.15 13.70 5.91
CA GLN A 118 -16.98 13.46 6.75
C GLN A 118 -15.68 13.96 6.11
N ALA A 119 -15.48 13.73 4.81
CA ALA A 119 -14.33 14.22 4.07
C ALA A 119 -14.25 15.75 4.13
N ILE A 120 -15.37 16.46 3.91
CA ILE A 120 -15.46 17.92 4.07
C ILE A 120 -15.05 18.34 5.49
N GLY A 121 -15.54 17.65 6.51
CA GLY A 121 -15.18 17.94 7.91
C GLY A 121 -13.68 17.76 8.20
N SER A 122 -13.03 16.78 7.55
CA SER A 122 -11.61 16.47 7.77
C SER A 122 -10.64 17.50 7.19
N VAL A 123 -11.04 18.18 6.11
CA VAL A 123 -10.20 19.18 5.42
C VAL A 123 -10.60 20.62 5.76
N SER A 124 -11.73 20.80 6.45
CA SER A 124 -12.23 22.11 6.82
C SER A 124 -11.68 22.55 8.18
N SER A 125 -11.25 23.80 8.24
CA SER A 125 -10.88 24.50 9.46
C SER A 125 -11.39 25.94 9.44
N MET A 126 -11.20 26.68 10.53
CA MET A 126 -11.51 28.12 10.57
C MET A 126 -10.66 28.95 9.60
N ASP A 127 -9.49 28.45 9.20
CA ASP A 127 -8.51 29.19 8.40
C ASP A 127 -8.51 28.80 6.92
N THR A 128 -9.26 27.74 6.54
CA THR A 128 -9.36 27.28 5.15
C THR A 128 -10.56 27.92 4.44
N PRO A 129 -10.46 28.20 3.12
CA PRO A 129 -11.61 28.61 2.32
C PRO A 129 -12.79 27.63 2.45
N PRO A 130 -14.04 28.11 2.37
CA PRO A 130 -15.20 27.23 2.43
C PRO A 130 -15.21 26.26 1.24
N ILE A 131 -15.52 25.00 1.52
CA ILE A 131 -15.78 23.97 0.50
C ILE A 131 -17.26 24.08 0.09
N GLU A 132 -17.50 24.52 -1.14
CA GLU A 132 -18.82 24.78 -1.73
C GLU A 132 -19.09 23.90 -2.96
N SER A 133 -18.11 23.14 -3.44
CA SER A 133 -18.27 22.19 -4.55
C SER A 133 -17.40 20.95 -4.38
N ILE A 134 -17.75 19.88 -5.12
CA ILE A 134 -16.96 18.63 -5.14
C ILE A 134 -15.55 18.88 -5.68
N GLU A 135 -15.39 19.77 -6.66
CA GLU A 135 -14.07 20.12 -7.22
C GLU A 135 -13.19 20.83 -6.18
N GLN A 136 -13.78 21.70 -5.35
CA GLN A 136 -13.04 22.33 -4.25
C GLN A 136 -12.65 21.31 -3.18
N LEU A 137 -13.53 20.34 -2.89
CA LEU A 137 -13.21 19.23 -1.98
C LEU A 137 -12.05 18.40 -2.54
N GLN A 138 -12.05 18.12 -3.85
CA GLN A 138 -11.00 17.35 -4.51
C GLN A 138 -9.63 18.03 -4.38
N VAL A 139 -9.56 19.35 -4.56
CA VAL A 139 -8.30 20.11 -4.37
C VAL A 139 -7.87 20.11 -2.90
N ALA A 140 -8.82 20.28 -1.97
CA ALA A 140 -8.51 20.31 -0.55
C ALA A 140 -8.03 18.94 -0.03
N ILE A 141 -8.70 17.85 -0.41
CA ILE A 141 -8.38 16.49 0.05
C ILE A 141 -6.99 16.06 -0.44
N GLN A 142 -6.55 16.49 -1.62
CA GLN A 142 -5.22 16.16 -2.16
C GLN A 142 -4.08 16.57 -1.23
N LEU A 143 -4.23 17.68 -0.49
CA LEU A 143 -3.24 18.17 0.46
C LEU A 143 -3.20 17.35 1.75
N HIS A 144 -4.24 16.56 2.03
CA HIS A 144 -4.35 15.71 3.21
C HIS A 144 -4.04 14.26 2.89
N ASP A 145 -4.65 13.71 1.84
CA ASP A 145 -4.45 12.34 1.37
C ASP A 145 -4.75 12.27 -0.14
N ARG A 146 -3.69 12.13 -0.94
CA ARG A 146 -3.76 12.08 -2.41
C ARG A 146 -4.64 10.95 -2.93
N ARG A 147 -4.75 9.83 -2.20
CA ARG A 147 -5.54 8.67 -2.62
C ARG A 147 -7.04 8.93 -2.59
N LEU A 148 -7.47 9.88 -1.76
CA LEU A 148 -8.90 10.20 -1.60
C LEU A 148 -9.43 11.10 -2.72
N VAL A 149 -8.55 11.61 -3.60
CA VAL A 149 -8.96 12.39 -4.77
C VAL A 149 -9.90 11.58 -5.66
N ASP A 150 -9.53 10.34 -5.95
CA ASP A 150 -10.33 9.42 -6.76
C ASP A 150 -11.65 9.05 -6.09
N ALA A 151 -11.63 8.86 -4.77
CA ALA A 151 -12.83 8.66 -3.97
C ALA A 151 -13.82 9.83 -4.13
N VAL A 152 -13.35 11.07 -4.00
CA VAL A 152 -14.17 12.28 -4.19
C VAL A 152 -14.67 12.37 -5.63
N ARG A 153 -13.81 12.05 -6.61
CA ARG A 153 -14.18 12.07 -8.04
C ARG A 153 -15.27 11.06 -8.37
N ASN A 154 -15.19 9.84 -7.84
CA ASN A 154 -16.16 8.76 -8.03
C ASN A 154 -17.53 9.11 -7.42
N LEU A 155 -17.52 9.84 -6.30
CA LEU A 155 -18.72 10.24 -5.58
C LEU A 155 -19.32 11.57 -6.05
N ARG A 156 -18.93 12.09 -7.22
CA ARG A 156 -19.53 13.31 -7.81
C ARG A 156 -21.01 13.12 -8.19
N THR A 157 -21.42 11.88 -8.41
CA THR A 157 -22.80 11.51 -8.71
C THR A 157 -23.31 10.46 -7.72
N ASP A 158 -24.62 10.43 -7.50
CA ASP A 158 -25.27 9.36 -6.77
C ASP A 158 -25.43 8.07 -7.61
N ALA A 159 -26.03 7.05 -7.00
CA ALA A 159 -26.22 5.75 -7.65
C ALA A 159 -27.27 5.74 -8.79
N TRP A 160 -27.94 6.87 -9.04
CA TRP A 160 -28.79 7.09 -10.22
C TRP A 160 -28.09 7.92 -11.31
N GLY A 161 -26.87 8.41 -11.06
CA GLY A 161 -26.11 9.25 -11.97
C GLY A 161 -26.43 10.74 -11.87
N ASN A 162 -27.18 11.16 -10.84
CA ASN A 162 -27.47 12.57 -10.60
C ASN A 162 -26.34 13.22 -9.79
N PRO A 163 -26.01 14.50 -10.03
CA PRO A 163 -24.91 15.16 -9.35
C PRO A 163 -25.16 15.36 -7.86
N MET A 164 -24.11 15.21 -7.04
CA MET A 164 -24.14 15.58 -5.62
C MET A 164 -24.11 17.10 -5.46
N VAL A 165 -24.93 17.64 -4.55
CA VAL A 165 -25.04 19.08 -4.28
C VAL A 165 -24.52 19.41 -2.89
N LEU A 166 -23.62 20.39 -2.80
CA LEU A 166 -23.13 20.92 -1.53
C LEU A 166 -23.86 22.22 -1.20
N ASN A 167 -24.34 22.33 0.05
CA ASN A 167 -24.94 23.56 0.56
C ASN A 167 -24.32 23.93 1.91
N ARG A 168 -23.90 25.20 2.04
CA ARG A 168 -23.33 25.74 3.28
C ARG A 168 -24.28 26.70 3.97
N ASN A 169 -24.47 26.51 5.27
CA ASN A 169 -25.22 27.41 6.14
C ASN A 169 -24.42 27.68 7.43
N GLY A 170 -23.64 28.76 7.43
CA GLY A 170 -22.74 29.10 8.53
C GLY A 170 -21.62 28.07 8.71
N ASN A 171 -21.59 27.41 9.87
CA ASN A 171 -20.65 26.32 10.18
C ASN A 171 -21.14 24.96 9.71
N LEU A 172 -22.36 24.89 9.16
CA LEU A 172 -22.96 23.64 8.73
C LEU A 172 -22.74 23.49 7.22
N THR A 173 -22.16 22.37 6.79
CA THR A 173 -22.13 21.99 5.37
C THR A 173 -22.96 20.73 5.19
N SER A 174 -23.79 20.71 4.17
CA SER A 174 -24.62 19.56 3.81
C SER A 174 -24.27 19.06 2.42
N VAL A 175 -24.32 17.74 2.26
CA VAL A 175 -24.18 17.04 0.98
C VAL A 175 -25.53 16.40 0.69
N THR A 176 -26.06 16.63 -0.50
CA THR A 176 -27.40 16.22 -0.91
C THR A 176 -27.37 15.47 -2.22
N SER A 177 -27.99 14.30 -2.26
CA SER A 177 -28.50 13.68 -3.49
C SER A 177 -30.00 13.99 -3.58
N HIS A 178 -30.46 14.32 -4.80
CA HIS A 178 -31.88 14.54 -5.10
C HIS A 178 -32.65 13.26 -5.46
N GLY A 179 -32.08 12.09 -5.15
CA GLY A 179 -32.70 10.81 -5.45
C GLY A 179 -32.87 10.56 -6.95
N ALA A 180 -33.77 9.63 -7.29
CA ALA A 180 -33.90 9.06 -8.63
C ALA A 180 -34.40 10.03 -9.71
N ASP A 181 -35.16 11.07 -9.34
CA ASP A 181 -35.68 12.05 -10.30
C ASP A 181 -34.74 13.24 -10.52
N GLY A 182 -33.74 13.41 -9.66
CA GLY A 182 -32.74 14.46 -9.74
C GLY A 182 -33.26 15.85 -9.37
N PHE A 183 -34.43 15.95 -8.74
CA PHE A 183 -35.03 17.23 -8.31
C PHE A 183 -35.21 17.31 -6.81
N ALA A 184 -35.03 18.50 -6.25
CA ALA A 184 -35.26 18.72 -4.81
C ALA A 184 -36.69 18.36 -4.39
N GLY A 185 -36.80 17.61 -3.28
CA GLY A 185 -38.05 17.13 -2.71
C GLY A 185 -38.29 15.64 -2.97
N GLY A 186 -39.52 15.30 -3.35
CA GLY A 186 -39.93 13.93 -3.67
C GLY A 186 -40.19 12.99 -2.48
N GLU A 187 -40.61 11.76 -2.80
CA GLU A 187 -40.85 10.68 -1.83
C GLU A 187 -40.29 9.36 -2.36
N GLY A 188 -39.97 8.43 -1.47
CA GLY A 188 -39.50 7.09 -1.84
C GLY A 188 -38.13 7.12 -2.53
N ASP A 189 -38.06 6.68 -3.78
CA ASP A 189 -36.81 6.70 -4.56
C ASP A 189 -36.43 8.11 -5.03
N ALA A 190 -37.41 9.02 -5.14
CA ALA A 190 -37.22 10.41 -5.54
C ALA A 190 -36.98 11.34 -4.33
N GLY A 191 -36.92 10.80 -3.11
CA GLY A 191 -36.69 11.61 -1.91
C GLY A 191 -35.23 12.06 -1.80
N ASP A 192 -35.02 13.31 -1.40
CA ASP A 192 -33.70 13.84 -1.06
C ASP A 192 -32.99 13.01 0.04
N ILE A 193 -31.71 12.72 -0.18
CA ILE A 193 -30.82 12.06 0.78
C ILE A 193 -29.77 13.08 1.20
N VAL A 194 -29.70 13.38 2.50
CA VAL A 194 -28.88 14.49 3.02
C VAL A 194 -28.01 14.05 4.18
N ALA A 195 -26.72 14.32 4.08
CA ALA A 195 -25.77 14.26 5.18
C ALA A 195 -25.32 15.67 5.55
N THR A 196 -24.89 15.86 6.81
CA THR A 196 -24.53 17.18 7.31
C THR A 196 -23.34 17.11 8.26
N VAL A 197 -22.40 18.04 8.12
CA VAL A 197 -21.21 18.17 8.95
C VAL A 197 -21.10 19.55 9.59
N ASP A 198 -20.78 19.59 10.88
CA ASP A 198 -20.48 20.81 11.64
C ASP A 198 -18.97 21.07 11.63
N LEU A 199 -18.57 22.17 10.99
CA LEU A 199 -17.18 22.59 10.84
C LEU A 199 -16.59 23.24 12.12
N GLY A 200 -17.40 23.41 13.18
CA GLY A 200 -16.97 23.91 14.48
C GLY A 200 -16.24 22.88 15.34
N VAL A 201 -16.25 21.60 14.94
CA VAL A 201 -15.56 20.51 15.64
C VAL A 201 -14.30 20.14 14.82
N PRO A 202 -13.09 20.39 15.35
CA PRO A 202 -11.88 19.99 14.65
C PRO A 202 -11.83 18.47 14.48
N VAL A 203 -11.89 17.99 13.25
CA VAL A 203 -11.58 16.60 12.92
C VAL A 203 -10.08 16.53 12.65
N PHE A 204 -9.29 16.36 13.70
CA PHE A 204 -7.86 16.12 13.51
C PHE A 204 -7.68 14.67 13.02
N ALA A 205 -7.41 14.49 11.73
CA ALA A 205 -6.82 13.25 11.26
C ALA A 205 -5.43 13.13 11.92
N ALA A 206 -5.29 12.19 12.86
CA ALA A 206 -4.01 11.99 13.52
C ALA A 206 -3.01 11.42 12.51
N GLU A 207 -1.84 12.05 12.41
CA GLU A 207 -0.70 11.52 11.65
C GLU A 207 -0.45 10.05 12.06
N GLY A 208 -0.42 9.18 11.05
CA GLY A 208 -0.28 7.73 11.22
C GLY A 208 1.11 7.35 11.71
N ILE A 209 1.24 6.18 12.32
CA ILE A 209 2.53 5.74 12.89
C ILE A 209 3.61 5.56 11.82
N GLN A 210 3.24 5.15 10.60
CA GLN A 210 4.17 4.96 9.49
C GLN A 210 4.74 6.30 8.99
N GLU A 211 3.90 7.32 8.85
CA GLU A 211 4.30 8.67 8.46
C GLU A 211 5.20 9.32 9.52
N SER A 212 4.85 9.17 10.80
CA SER A 212 5.70 9.64 11.91
C SER A 212 7.04 8.91 11.97
N LEU A 213 7.06 7.62 11.64
CA LEU A 213 8.30 6.85 11.53
C LEU A 213 9.16 7.32 10.35
N ALA A 214 8.55 7.57 9.18
CA ALA A 214 9.24 8.11 8.01
C ALA A 214 9.92 9.44 8.34
N THR A 215 9.16 10.38 8.89
CA THR A 215 9.64 11.70 9.33
C THR A 215 10.78 11.57 10.33
N GLY A 216 10.61 10.74 11.35
CA GLY A 216 11.63 10.51 12.38
C GLY A 216 12.94 9.92 11.82
N LEU A 217 12.84 9.08 10.79
CA LEU A 217 13.98 8.45 10.13
C LEU A 217 14.53 9.25 8.95
N LYS A 218 14.00 10.44 8.64
CA LYS A 218 14.37 11.20 7.43
C LYS A 218 14.21 10.33 6.17
N LEU A 219 13.06 9.67 6.08
CA LEU A 219 12.57 8.90 4.93
C LEU A 219 11.25 9.53 4.49
N GLU A 220 10.82 9.17 3.29
CA GLU A 220 9.52 9.56 2.74
C GLU A 220 8.48 8.47 2.97
N PHE A 221 7.24 8.90 3.20
CA PHE A 221 6.08 8.03 3.27
C PHE A 221 5.44 7.90 1.88
N GLN A 222 5.30 6.66 1.39
CA GLN A 222 4.86 6.34 0.03
C GLN A 222 3.60 7.12 -0.40
N LEU A 223 2.60 7.20 0.49
CA LEU A 223 1.29 7.80 0.21
C LEU A 223 1.34 9.33 0.09
N ALA A 224 2.40 9.96 0.60
CA ALA A 224 2.60 11.41 0.51
C ALA A 224 3.30 11.84 -0.78
N VAL A 225 4.04 10.94 -1.43
CA VAL A 225 4.98 11.28 -2.51
C VAL A 225 4.62 10.72 -3.89
N LEU A 226 3.99 9.54 -3.97
CA LEU A 226 3.53 9.01 -5.27
C LEU A 226 2.22 9.69 -5.71
N PRO A 227 1.98 9.83 -7.03
CA PRO A 227 0.92 10.68 -7.56
C PRO A 227 -0.44 9.95 -7.64
N TYR A 228 -0.94 9.47 -6.51
CA TYR A 228 -2.22 8.73 -6.42
C TYR A 228 -3.45 9.53 -6.86
N GLU A 229 -3.32 10.85 -6.99
CA GLU A 229 -4.41 11.72 -7.44
C GLU A 229 -4.68 11.70 -8.95
N ARG A 230 -3.81 11.08 -9.74
CA ARG A 230 -3.91 11.08 -11.20
C ARG A 230 -5.01 10.14 -11.68
N ASP A 231 -5.66 10.51 -12.78
CA ASP A 231 -6.78 9.75 -13.36
C ASP A 231 -6.38 8.37 -13.90
N ASP A 232 -5.10 8.16 -14.20
CA ASP A 232 -4.51 6.89 -14.64
C ASP A 232 -3.97 6.03 -13.48
N TRP A 233 -4.18 6.45 -12.22
CA TRP A 233 -3.86 5.68 -11.03
C TRP A 233 -5.14 5.21 -10.35
N VAL A 234 -5.42 3.92 -10.41
CA VAL A 234 -6.68 3.33 -9.93
C VAL A 234 -6.43 2.42 -8.73
N VAL A 235 -7.24 2.60 -7.69
CA VAL A 235 -7.26 1.69 -6.53
C VAL A 235 -7.72 0.31 -7.00
N CYS A 236 -6.92 -0.71 -6.74
CA CYS A 236 -7.21 -2.06 -7.19
C CYS A 236 -7.00 -3.03 -6.03
N ASP A 237 -7.92 -3.08 -5.07
CA ASP A 237 -7.77 -3.87 -3.83
C ASP A 237 -9.13 -4.27 -3.25
N MET A 238 -9.13 -4.97 -2.11
CA MET A 238 -10.32 -5.18 -1.28
C MET A 238 -10.78 -3.91 -0.59
N SER A 239 -12.10 -3.82 -0.37
CA SER A 239 -12.66 -2.79 0.51
C SER A 239 -12.48 -3.15 1.99
N TRP A 240 -12.62 -2.15 2.87
CA TRP A 240 -12.62 -2.37 4.33
C TRP A 240 -13.68 -3.36 4.78
N GLU A 241 -14.86 -3.32 4.17
CA GLU A 241 -15.98 -4.21 4.46
C GLU A 241 -15.67 -5.64 4.02
N ASP A 242 -15.07 -5.83 2.84
CA ASP A 242 -14.64 -7.14 2.36
C ASP A 242 -13.58 -7.73 3.27
N LEU A 243 -12.56 -6.93 3.61
CA LEU A 243 -11.48 -7.35 4.49
C LEU A 243 -12.03 -7.77 5.86
N LYS A 244 -12.88 -6.95 6.48
CA LYS A 244 -13.53 -7.25 7.77
C LYS A 244 -14.35 -8.54 7.71
N ALA A 245 -15.09 -8.76 6.63
CA ALA A 245 -15.87 -9.98 6.44
C ALA A 245 -14.96 -11.22 6.39
N ARG A 246 -13.85 -11.17 5.64
CA ARG A 246 -12.89 -12.29 5.55
C ARG A 246 -12.27 -12.65 6.90
N PHE A 247 -11.86 -11.65 7.67
CA PHE A 247 -11.28 -11.89 8.98
C PHE A 247 -12.30 -12.47 9.97
N ALA A 248 -13.55 -11.99 9.95
CA ALA A 248 -14.62 -12.52 10.78
C ALA A 248 -14.90 -14.01 10.50
N GLU A 249 -14.76 -14.46 9.25
CA GLU A 249 -14.89 -15.88 8.86
C GLU A 249 -13.76 -16.76 9.44
N THR A 250 -12.58 -16.18 9.66
CA THR A 250 -11.38 -16.89 10.17
C THR A 250 -11.19 -16.82 11.69
N ASN A 251 -12.09 -16.13 12.41
CA ASN A 251 -12.04 -15.95 13.87
C ASN A 251 -10.73 -15.30 14.37
N VAL A 252 -10.09 -14.49 13.51
CA VAL A 252 -8.92 -13.67 13.84
C VAL A 252 -9.40 -12.30 14.31
N ASP A 253 -8.94 -11.88 15.49
CA ASP A 253 -9.36 -10.62 16.11
C ASP A 253 -8.70 -9.41 15.44
N LEU A 254 -9.48 -8.68 14.64
CA LEU A 254 -9.04 -7.47 13.94
C LEU A 254 -8.94 -6.24 14.85
N GLU A 255 -9.61 -6.23 16.00
CA GLU A 255 -9.76 -5.01 16.81
C GLU A 255 -8.41 -4.56 17.38
N GLY A 256 -7.55 -5.52 17.75
CA GLY A 256 -6.16 -5.27 18.15
C GLY A 256 -5.26 -4.75 17.02
N LEU A 257 -5.49 -5.18 15.78
CA LEU A 257 -4.72 -4.75 14.61
C LEU A 257 -5.15 -3.34 14.14
N SER A 258 -6.45 -3.08 14.08
CA SER A 258 -7.03 -1.78 13.69
C SER A 258 -6.57 -0.67 14.65
N GLY A 259 -6.67 -0.89 15.97
CA GLY A 259 -6.23 0.10 16.96
C GLY A 259 -4.72 0.34 17.02
N MET A 260 -3.91 -0.57 16.47
CA MET A 260 -2.47 -0.39 16.28
C MET A 260 -2.16 0.43 15.02
N LEU A 261 -2.86 0.17 13.91
CA LEU A 261 -2.68 0.87 12.63
C LEU A 261 -3.24 2.30 12.68
N GLU A 262 -4.39 2.50 13.33
CA GLU A 262 -5.03 3.82 13.54
C GLU A 262 -4.37 4.63 14.66
N GLY A 263 -3.42 4.03 15.40
CA GLY A 263 -2.65 4.72 16.43
C GLY A 263 -3.42 5.06 17.72
N SER A 264 -4.61 4.50 17.92
CA SER A 264 -5.49 4.77 19.06
C SER A 264 -5.20 3.91 20.31
N SER A 265 -4.31 2.92 20.21
CA SER A 265 -3.95 2.02 21.31
C SER A 265 -2.85 2.56 22.26
N LEU A 266 -2.83 2.09 23.51
CA LEU A 266 -1.82 2.48 24.52
C LEU A 266 -0.36 2.19 24.09
N PRO A 267 -0.05 1.03 23.46
CA PRO A 267 1.27 0.81 22.86
C PRO A 267 1.62 1.81 21.74
N ALA A 268 0.64 2.19 20.90
CA ALA A 268 0.85 3.18 19.85
C ALA A 268 1.18 4.57 20.43
N GLY A 269 0.54 4.95 21.54
CA GLY A 269 0.86 6.19 22.27
C GLY A 269 2.32 6.24 22.77
N ILE A 270 2.84 5.12 23.28
CA ILE A 270 4.24 5.01 23.72
C ILE A 270 5.19 5.08 22.53
N ALA A 271 4.89 4.37 21.44
CA ALA A 271 5.68 4.43 20.21
C ALA A 271 5.72 5.86 19.65
N LYS A 272 4.59 6.57 19.64
CA LYS A 272 4.50 7.97 19.19
C LYS A 272 5.33 8.90 20.08
N LEU A 273 5.34 8.70 21.39
CA LEU A 273 6.22 9.44 22.30
C LEU A 273 7.71 9.19 21.98
N PHE A 274 8.10 7.94 21.77
CA PHE A 274 9.47 7.59 21.37
C PHE A 274 9.86 8.26 20.06
N LEU A 275 9.02 8.19 19.02
CA LEU A 275 9.27 8.83 17.73
C LEU A 275 9.40 10.35 17.84
N ARG A 276 8.63 11.01 18.70
CA ARG A 276 8.78 12.46 18.95
C ARG A 276 10.10 12.84 19.62
N LEU A 277 10.70 11.92 20.39
CA LEU A 277 12.01 12.12 21.03
C LEU A 277 13.18 11.75 20.11
N LEU A 278 12.92 11.00 19.03
CA LEU A 278 13.93 10.50 18.11
C LEU A 278 14.85 11.59 17.56
N PRO A 279 14.37 12.77 17.09
CA PRO A 279 15.27 13.82 16.60
C PRO A 279 16.27 14.34 17.65
N ALA A 280 15.86 14.42 18.92
CA ALA A 280 16.72 14.85 20.01
C ALA A 280 17.80 13.80 20.33
N MET A 281 17.42 12.52 20.35
CA MET A 281 18.36 11.41 20.54
C MET A 281 19.34 11.28 19.38
N ASP A 282 18.85 11.46 18.15
CA ASP A 282 19.65 11.45 16.94
C ASP A 282 20.71 12.54 16.96
N LEU A 283 20.33 13.76 17.38
CA LEU A 283 21.25 14.88 17.58
C LEU A 283 22.35 14.55 18.61
N MET A 284 21.98 13.94 19.75
CA MET A 284 22.94 13.55 20.79
C MET A 284 23.93 12.47 20.35
N THR A 285 23.55 11.66 19.37
CA THR A 285 24.37 10.55 18.85
C THR A 285 25.02 10.85 17.50
N GLY A 286 24.85 12.06 16.97
CA GLY A 286 25.38 12.44 15.66
C GLY A 286 24.80 11.62 14.51
N GLY A 287 23.52 11.23 14.57
CA GLY A 287 22.85 10.43 13.52
C GLY A 287 22.81 8.92 13.78
N GLY A 288 23.52 8.44 14.80
CA GLY A 288 23.69 7.00 15.02
C GLY A 288 22.40 6.24 15.35
N VAL A 289 21.41 6.88 15.96
CA VAL A 289 20.11 6.23 16.26
C VAL A 289 19.30 6.03 14.98
N THR A 290 19.20 7.06 14.13
CA THR A 290 18.48 6.95 12.85
C THR A 290 19.10 5.88 11.96
N ASP A 291 20.43 5.93 11.77
CA ASP A 291 21.14 4.94 10.96
C ASP A 291 20.95 3.53 11.52
N GLY A 292 20.96 3.38 12.85
CA GLY A 292 20.79 2.10 13.51
C GLY A 292 19.41 1.49 13.25
N ILE A 293 18.35 2.31 13.31
CA ILE A 293 16.99 1.87 12.99
C ILE A 293 16.86 1.57 11.49
N LYS A 294 17.44 2.38 10.60
CA LYS A 294 17.44 2.07 9.16
C LYS A 294 18.14 0.75 8.86
N VAL A 295 19.30 0.48 9.46
CA VAL A 295 20.00 -0.83 9.31
C VAL A 295 19.15 -1.98 9.83
N LEU A 296 18.45 -1.79 10.95
CA LEU A 296 17.50 -2.78 11.47
C LEU A 296 16.38 -3.06 10.47
N LEU A 297 15.79 -2.02 9.87
CA LEU A 297 14.76 -2.18 8.84
C LEU A 297 15.31 -2.91 7.61
N VAL A 298 16.52 -2.56 7.14
CA VAL A 298 17.19 -3.26 6.02
C VAL A 298 17.35 -4.75 6.32
N GLU A 299 17.84 -5.11 7.50
CA GLU A 299 18.04 -6.52 7.91
C GLU A 299 16.71 -7.28 8.09
N LEU A 300 15.67 -6.63 8.61
CA LEU A 300 14.38 -7.27 8.86
C LEU A 300 13.55 -7.44 7.58
N LEU A 301 13.40 -6.35 6.81
CA LEU A 301 12.53 -6.33 5.62
C LEU A 301 13.15 -7.05 4.43
N GLY A 302 14.48 -7.06 4.30
CA GLY A 302 15.15 -7.77 3.21
C GLY A 302 15.23 -9.28 3.39
N ARG A 303 14.47 -9.86 4.32
CA ARG A 303 14.38 -11.29 4.60
C ARG A 303 12.92 -11.72 4.49
N GLU A 304 12.58 -12.45 3.43
CA GLU A 304 11.23 -12.97 3.20
C GLU A 304 10.72 -13.80 4.39
N GLU A 305 11.59 -14.58 5.03
CA GLU A 305 11.24 -15.36 6.22
C GLU A 305 10.78 -14.49 7.39
N SER A 306 11.38 -13.31 7.59
CA SER A 306 10.98 -12.37 8.64
C SER A 306 9.56 -11.86 8.43
N VAL A 307 9.23 -11.49 7.18
CA VAL A 307 7.89 -10.99 6.81
C VAL A 307 6.86 -12.11 7.01
N ASN A 308 7.16 -13.31 6.53
CA ASN A 308 6.28 -14.47 6.66
C ASN A 308 6.03 -14.87 8.12
N VAL A 309 7.06 -14.79 8.97
CA VAL A 309 6.92 -15.04 10.41
C VAL A 309 6.08 -13.96 11.07
N ALA A 310 6.29 -12.68 10.74
CA ALA A 310 5.49 -11.58 11.28
C ALA A 310 4.01 -11.73 10.93
N ILE A 311 3.69 -12.11 9.69
CA ILE A 311 2.30 -12.36 9.26
C ILE A 311 1.69 -13.53 10.03
N ARG A 312 2.44 -14.61 10.28
CA ARG A 312 1.95 -15.77 11.03
C ARG A 312 1.65 -15.47 12.49
N GLU A 313 2.45 -14.60 13.13
CA GLU A 313 2.21 -14.15 14.51
C GLU A 313 0.90 -13.36 14.64
N LEU A 314 0.36 -12.81 13.55
CA LEU A 314 -0.97 -12.18 13.54
C LEU A 314 -2.12 -13.20 13.54
N GLY A 315 -1.84 -14.49 13.37
CA GLY A 315 -2.83 -15.57 13.38
C GLY A 315 -2.70 -16.52 12.19
N GLU A 316 -3.18 -17.76 12.39
CA GLU A 316 -3.32 -18.71 11.28
C GLU A 316 -4.33 -18.19 10.26
N GLY A 317 -4.02 -18.33 8.96
CA GLY A 317 -4.89 -17.86 7.87
C GLY A 317 -4.75 -16.38 7.53
N THR A 318 -4.13 -15.55 8.40
CA THR A 318 -3.95 -14.10 8.15
C THR A 318 -3.18 -13.83 6.85
N GLY A 319 -2.15 -14.61 6.54
CA GLY A 319 -1.42 -14.47 5.26
C GLY A 319 -2.28 -14.74 4.02
N ARG A 320 -3.22 -15.69 4.11
CA ARG A 320 -4.15 -15.98 3.01
C ARG A 320 -5.04 -14.76 2.72
N ILE A 321 -5.53 -14.09 3.76
CA ILE A 321 -6.38 -12.90 3.61
C ILE A 321 -5.56 -11.70 3.15
N LEU A 322 -4.44 -11.42 3.83
CA LEU A 322 -3.64 -10.21 3.58
C LEU A 322 -2.88 -10.24 2.26
N ILE A 323 -2.61 -11.42 1.69
CA ILE A 323 -1.87 -11.58 0.43
C ILE A 323 -2.77 -12.28 -0.60
N ASP A 324 -3.03 -13.58 -0.43
CA ASP A 324 -3.59 -14.42 -1.51
C ASP A 324 -4.96 -13.94 -2.01
N GLU A 325 -5.88 -13.63 -1.09
CA GLU A 325 -7.23 -13.20 -1.46
C GLU A 325 -7.23 -11.78 -2.03
N ARG A 326 -6.41 -10.88 -1.48
CA ARG A 326 -6.25 -9.52 -2.02
C ARG A 326 -5.64 -9.53 -3.41
N ASN A 327 -4.61 -10.34 -3.63
CA ASN A 327 -4.01 -10.54 -4.94
C ASN A 327 -4.97 -11.14 -5.97
N GLN A 328 -5.92 -11.97 -5.54
CA GLN A 328 -6.96 -12.46 -6.45
C GLN A 328 -7.80 -11.31 -7.00
N VAL A 329 -8.19 -10.34 -6.17
CA VAL A 329 -8.93 -9.15 -6.61
C VAL A 329 -8.13 -8.36 -7.66
N VAL A 330 -6.83 -8.19 -7.42
CA VAL A 330 -5.92 -7.52 -8.37
C VAL A 330 -5.89 -8.24 -9.71
N ILE A 331 -5.76 -9.56 -9.71
CA ILE A 331 -5.71 -10.36 -10.94
C ILE A 331 -7.03 -10.33 -11.71
N ASP A 332 -8.16 -10.34 -11.00
CA ASP A 332 -9.48 -10.29 -11.63
C ASP A 332 -9.68 -8.92 -12.33
N GLN A 333 -9.43 -7.81 -11.61
CA GLN A 333 -9.55 -6.46 -12.19
C GLN A 333 -8.51 -6.19 -13.29
N LEU A 334 -7.29 -6.69 -13.14
CA LEU A 334 -6.26 -6.57 -14.18
C LEU A 334 -6.72 -7.22 -15.49
N GLN A 335 -7.36 -8.38 -15.44
CA GLN A 335 -7.89 -9.03 -16.66
C GLN A 335 -9.03 -8.24 -17.29
N ASP A 336 -9.88 -7.59 -16.49
CA ASP A 336 -10.94 -6.71 -16.97
C ASP A 336 -10.33 -5.53 -17.75
N HIS A 337 -9.33 -4.84 -17.17
CA HIS A 337 -8.64 -3.73 -17.83
C HIS A 337 -7.89 -4.15 -19.09
N LEU A 338 -7.25 -5.31 -19.10
CA LEU A 338 -6.63 -5.84 -20.33
C LEU A 338 -7.67 -6.11 -21.43
N THR A 339 -8.91 -6.45 -21.05
CA THR A 339 -10.03 -6.62 -21.98
C THR A 339 -10.58 -5.27 -22.49
N GLU A 340 -10.49 -4.22 -21.67
CA GLU A 340 -10.83 -2.84 -22.03
C GLU A 340 -9.84 -2.22 -23.03
N GLY A 341 -8.65 -2.82 -23.18
CA GLY A 341 -7.66 -2.47 -24.21
C GLY A 341 -6.42 -1.74 -23.68
N TYR A 342 -6.20 -1.72 -22.36
CA TYR A 342 -4.93 -1.26 -21.79
C TYR A 342 -3.81 -2.24 -22.16
N GLU A 343 -2.69 -1.75 -22.68
CA GLU A 343 -1.60 -2.60 -23.20
C GLU A 343 -0.45 -2.71 -22.19
N LEU A 344 -0.04 -1.60 -21.58
CA LEU A 344 1.01 -1.56 -20.56
C LEU A 344 0.44 -1.14 -19.20
N VAL A 345 0.29 -2.10 -18.30
CA VAL A 345 -0.30 -1.87 -16.96
C VAL A 345 0.76 -2.04 -15.87
N SER A 346 0.84 -1.11 -14.94
CA SER A 346 1.69 -1.25 -13.74
C SER A 346 0.86 -1.59 -12.51
N VAL A 347 1.30 -2.56 -11.71
CA VAL A 347 0.71 -2.96 -10.44
C VAL A 347 1.66 -2.59 -9.32
N VAL A 348 1.35 -1.52 -8.58
CA VAL A 348 2.16 -0.94 -7.49
C VAL A 348 1.66 -1.47 -6.16
N TYR A 349 2.41 -2.39 -5.57
CA TYR A 349 1.99 -3.13 -4.37
C TYR A 349 3.17 -3.37 -3.41
N GLY A 350 2.88 -3.58 -2.13
CA GLY A 350 3.89 -3.95 -1.15
C GLY A 350 4.69 -5.19 -1.60
N ALA A 351 6.01 -5.18 -1.42
CA ALA A 351 6.89 -6.25 -1.91
C ALA A 351 6.50 -7.67 -1.44
N GLY A 352 5.79 -7.80 -0.31
CA GLY A 352 5.25 -9.07 0.18
C GLY A 352 4.18 -9.70 -0.72
N HIS A 353 3.51 -8.92 -1.57
CA HIS A 353 2.48 -9.40 -2.50
C HIS A 353 3.06 -10.00 -3.79
N MET A 354 4.28 -9.60 -4.15
CA MET A 354 4.81 -9.78 -5.49
C MET A 354 5.07 -11.23 -5.87
N GLN A 355 5.41 -12.08 -4.90
CA GLN A 355 5.65 -13.50 -5.14
C GLN A 355 4.40 -14.22 -5.66
N ASP A 356 3.26 -13.99 -5.02
CA ASP A 356 1.99 -14.62 -5.41
C ASP A 356 1.42 -13.96 -6.68
N LEU A 357 1.50 -12.63 -6.83
CA LEU A 357 1.12 -11.94 -8.08
C LEU A 357 1.92 -12.47 -9.29
N GLY A 358 3.24 -12.62 -9.15
CA GLY A 358 4.09 -13.15 -10.21
C GLY A 358 3.69 -14.57 -10.63
N GLN A 359 3.41 -15.45 -9.66
CA GLN A 359 2.94 -16.81 -9.94
C GLN A 359 1.60 -16.82 -10.67
N ARG A 360 0.69 -15.91 -10.33
CA ARG A 360 -0.61 -15.79 -11.00
C ARG A 360 -0.47 -15.29 -12.43
N LEU A 361 0.43 -14.32 -12.68
CA LEU A 361 0.75 -13.89 -14.04
C LEU A 361 1.35 -15.02 -14.89
N GLU A 362 2.23 -15.83 -14.31
CA GLU A 362 2.78 -17.02 -14.97
C GLU A 362 1.69 -18.04 -15.34
N GLN A 363 0.72 -18.25 -14.46
CA GLN A 363 -0.44 -19.11 -14.74
C GLN A 363 -1.33 -18.55 -15.87
N LEU A 364 -1.36 -17.23 -16.05
CA LEU A 364 -2.02 -16.53 -17.16
C LEU A 364 -1.18 -16.51 -18.46
N GLY A 365 -0.01 -17.16 -18.45
CA GLY A 365 0.85 -17.29 -19.63
C GLY A 365 1.82 -16.14 -19.85
N TYR A 366 1.98 -15.24 -18.88
CA TYR A 366 3.04 -14.24 -18.92
C TYR A 366 4.35 -14.81 -18.38
N VAL A 367 5.49 -14.28 -18.84
CA VAL A 367 6.80 -14.65 -18.32
C VAL A 367 7.57 -13.38 -17.93
N PRO A 368 8.41 -13.43 -16.88
CA PRO A 368 9.24 -12.29 -16.52
C PRO A 368 10.28 -12.04 -17.63
N VAL A 369 10.27 -10.84 -18.20
CA VAL A 369 11.15 -10.43 -19.30
C VAL A 369 12.18 -9.37 -18.89
N GLU A 370 11.92 -8.67 -17.78
CA GLU A 370 12.83 -7.67 -17.23
C GLU A 370 12.76 -7.65 -15.69
N THR A 371 13.87 -7.35 -15.02
CA THR A 371 13.91 -7.10 -13.57
C THR A 371 14.75 -5.86 -13.28
N ARG A 372 14.16 -4.92 -12.55
CA ARG A 372 14.83 -3.72 -12.04
C ARG A 372 14.88 -3.79 -10.52
N TRP A 373 16.05 -3.57 -9.93
CA TRP A 373 16.22 -3.52 -8.48
C TRP A 373 16.38 -2.07 -8.06
N LEU A 374 15.38 -1.57 -7.32
CA LEU A 374 15.34 -0.19 -6.88
C LEU A 374 15.76 -0.10 -5.39
N PRO A 375 16.75 0.73 -5.03
CA PRO A 375 17.18 0.89 -3.64
C PRO A 375 16.10 1.66 -2.87
N ALA A 376 15.41 0.97 -1.96
CA ALA A 376 14.34 1.53 -1.16
C ALA A 376 14.81 2.25 0.10
N ILE A 377 15.82 1.71 0.79
CA ILE A 377 16.45 2.34 1.96
C ILE A 377 17.94 2.15 1.84
N SER A 378 18.71 3.24 1.91
CA SER A 378 20.17 3.23 1.90
C SER A 378 20.74 3.94 3.13
N VAL A 379 21.81 3.38 3.68
CA VAL A 379 22.57 3.93 4.80
C VAL A 379 24.05 3.92 4.44
N ASP A 380 24.68 5.10 4.47
CA ASP A 380 26.12 5.25 4.35
C ASP A 380 26.76 4.97 5.72
N LEU A 381 27.38 3.79 5.86
CA LEU A 381 28.01 3.37 7.10
C LEU A 381 29.46 3.85 7.21
N GLU A 382 30.08 4.33 6.12
CA GLU A 382 31.43 4.93 6.16
C GLU A 382 31.41 6.24 6.93
N ASN A 383 30.36 7.03 6.71
CA ASN A 383 30.17 8.35 7.32
C ASN A 383 29.20 8.34 8.51
N SER A 384 28.74 7.17 8.96
CA SER A 384 27.82 7.02 10.09
C SER A 384 28.53 7.13 11.44
N SER A 385 27.80 7.64 12.44
CA SER A 385 28.23 7.62 13.86
C SER A 385 28.09 6.24 14.53
N LEU A 386 27.61 5.22 13.80
CA LEU A 386 27.49 3.85 14.29
C LEU A 386 28.86 3.16 14.45
N SER A 387 29.15 2.70 15.66
CA SER A 387 30.36 1.89 15.89
C SER A 387 30.23 0.47 15.30
N ARG A 388 31.35 -0.10 14.84
CA ARG A 388 31.42 -1.49 14.36
C ARG A 388 30.95 -2.53 15.38
N SER A 389 31.15 -2.24 16.67
CA SER A 389 30.65 -3.08 17.76
C SER A 389 29.13 -3.04 17.84
N HIS A 390 28.53 -1.86 17.70
CA HIS A 390 27.08 -1.70 17.72
C HIS A 390 26.43 -2.40 16.53
N LEU A 391 26.96 -2.25 15.30
CA LEU A 391 26.45 -2.95 14.13
C LEU A 391 26.50 -4.47 14.30
N ARG A 392 27.61 -5.02 14.81
CA ARG A 392 27.72 -6.45 15.10
C ARG A 392 26.72 -6.91 16.16
N MET A 393 26.56 -6.15 17.23
CA MET A 393 25.57 -6.44 18.27
C MET A 393 24.14 -6.42 17.73
N LEU A 394 23.80 -5.43 16.89
CA LEU A 394 22.49 -5.29 16.27
C LEU A 394 22.19 -6.52 15.40
N ARG A 395 23.10 -6.89 14.50
CA ARG A 395 22.94 -8.06 13.63
C ARG A 395 22.82 -9.36 14.43
N GLN A 396 23.62 -9.53 15.48
CA GLN A 396 23.49 -10.69 16.38
C GLN A 396 22.12 -10.72 17.06
N SER A 397 21.61 -9.56 17.49
CA SER A 397 20.32 -9.44 18.16
C SER A 397 19.17 -9.79 17.20
N VAL A 398 19.21 -9.30 15.96
CA VAL A 398 18.23 -9.64 14.91
C VAL A 398 18.24 -11.15 14.64
N ASN A 399 19.42 -11.74 14.43
CA ASN A 399 19.53 -13.19 14.18
C ASN A 399 19.00 -14.02 15.36
N MET A 400 19.29 -13.62 16.60
CA MET A 400 18.79 -14.29 17.79
C MET A 400 17.27 -14.16 17.93
N ALA A 401 16.71 -12.97 17.68
CA ALA A 401 15.27 -12.75 17.69
C ALA A 401 14.56 -13.62 16.65
N MET A 402 15.09 -13.67 15.41
CA MET A 402 14.57 -14.52 14.35
C MET A 402 14.61 -16.01 14.70
N MET A 403 15.71 -16.49 15.28
CA MET A 403 15.79 -17.88 15.76
C MET A 403 14.73 -18.19 16.83
N GLN A 404 14.47 -17.25 17.75
CA GLN A 404 13.44 -17.42 18.78
C GLN A 404 12.03 -17.42 18.19
N MET A 405 11.74 -16.52 17.24
CA MET A 405 10.43 -16.47 16.57
C MET A 405 10.17 -17.75 15.77
N ASN A 406 11.17 -18.23 15.02
CA ASN A 406 11.06 -19.51 14.30
C ASN A 406 10.82 -20.70 15.24
N GLN A 407 11.49 -20.73 16.40
CA GLN A 407 11.25 -21.78 17.40
C GLN A 407 9.83 -21.74 17.95
N ARG A 408 9.29 -20.55 18.27
CA ARG A 408 7.90 -20.40 18.72
C ARG A 408 6.89 -20.82 17.66
N ALA A 409 7.06 -20.35 16.43
CA ALA A 409 6.21 -20.72 15.30
C ALA A 409 6.25 -22.23 15.01
N SER A 410 7.40 -22.88 15.20
CA SER A 410 7.53 -24.34 15.05
C SER A 410 6.86 -25.15 16.16
N GLN A 411 6.69 -24.58 17.36
CA GLN A 411 6.05 -25.22 18.52
C GLN A 411 4.53 -25.07 18.52
N GLN A 412 3.99 -24.19 17.68
CA GLN A 412 2.55 -23.98 17.48
C GLN A 412 1.97 -24.83 16.34
N ARG A 413 2.81 -25.60 15.62
CA ARG A 413 2.38 -26.69 14.72
C ARG A 413 2.13 -27.97 15.50
#